data_AF-A0A645HWV3-F1
#
_entry.id   AF-A0A645HWV3-F1
#
_cell.length_a   1.000
_cell.length_b   1.000
_cell.length_c   1.000
_cell.angle_alpha   90.00
_cell.angle_beta   90.00
_cell.angle_gamma   90.00
#
_symmetry.space_group_name_H-M   'P 1'
#
loop_
_entity.id
_entity.type
_entity.pdbx_description
1 polymer ?
#
loop_
_entity_poly.entity_id
_entity_poly.type
_entity_poly.pdbx_seq_one_letter_code
_entity_poly.pdbx_strand_id
1 'polypeptide(L)'
;MNNFSVDVVQKRILELLPESPPYFEKDALTDKPARFFVTEIIREKALLIYQKEVPYSIEVVVEEFKEESNLIRIRAVVMVERDSQKGIVIGHKGESLKRLGTMARKDIERFFEKKVFLQLYVKVEKDWRNRDNMLKTFGYKLD
;
A
#
# COMPACT_ATOMS: atom_id res chain seq x y z
N MET A 1 -20.58 -0.40 -4.43
CA MET A 1 -21.00 -1.82 -4.46
C MET A 1 -21.85 -2.08 -3.22
N ASN A 2 -23.02 -2.72 -3.34
CA ASN A 2 -24.03 -2.82 -2.27
C ASN A 2 -24.12 -4.23 -1.67
N ASN A 3 -23.00 -4.95 -1.54
CA ASN A 3 -22.95 -6.35 -1.06
C ASN A 3 -23.90 -7.32 -1.79
N PHE A 4 -24.30 -6.98 -3.03
CA PHE A 4 -25.26 -7.76 -3.79
C PHE A 4 -24.70 -9.16 -4.10
N SER A 5 -25.44 -10.20 -3.72
CA SER A 5 -25.15 -11.62 -3.97
C SER A 5 -23.84 -12.16 -3.37
N VAL A 6 -23.21 -11.44 -2.45
CA VAL A 6 -21.97 -11.92 -1.78
C VAL A 6 -22.25 -13.22 -1.00
N ASP A 7 -23.41 -13.31 -0.36
CA ASP A 7 -23.88 -14.48 0.39
C ASP A 7 -24.08 -15.71 -0.51
N VAL A 8 -24.65 -15.52 -1.70
CA VAL A 8 -24.87 -16.59 -2.68
C VAL A 8 -23.53 -17.16 -3.15
N VAL A 9 -22.59 -16.28 -3.47
CA VAL A 9 -21.23 -16.69 -3.89
C VAL A 9 -20.51 -17.40 -2.75
N GLN A 10 -20.56 -16.85 -1.54
CA GLN A 10 -19.95 -17.46 -0.36
C GLN A 10 -20.50 -18.87 -0.10
N LYS A 11 -21.82 -19.04 -0.15
CA LYS A 11 -22.46 -20.35 0.02
C LYS A 11 -21.98 -21.33 -1.06
N ARG A 12 -21.94 -20.90 -2.32
CA ARG A 12 -21.51 -21.77 -3.42
C ARG A 12 -20.06 -22.20 -3.30
N ILE A 13 -19.19 -21.30 -2.84
CA ILE A 13 -17.79 -21.62 -2.54
C ILE A 13 -17.72 -22.69 -1.45
N LEU A 14 -18.43 -22.52 -0.33
CA LEU A 14 -18.45 -23.48 0.77
C LEU A 14 -18.93 -24.87 0.34
N GLU A 15 -19.94 -24.96 -0.53
CA GLU A 15 -20.45 -26.23 -1.08
C GLU A 15 -19.42 -26.97 -1.95
N LEU A 16 -18.44 -26.25 -2.51
CA LEU A 16 -17.44 -26.80 -3.43
C LEU A 16 -16.06 -27.01 -2.77
N LEU A 17 -15.83 -26.48 -1.57
CA LEU A 17 -14.56 -26.66 -0.87
C LEU A 17 -14.42 -28.12 -0.39
N PRO A 18 -13.23 -28.73 -0.55
CA PRO A 18 -12.95 -30.03 0.04
C PRO A 18 -12.86 -29.92 1.57
N GLU A 19 -13.20 -31.01 2.27
CA GLU A 19 -12.95 -31.11 3.71
C GLU A 19 -11.45 -31.06 4.00
N SER A 20 -11.06 -30.26 4.98
CA SER A 20 -9.67 -30.00 5.34
C SER A 20 -9.58 -29.46 6.77
N PRO A 21 -8.49 -29.72 7.51
CA PRO A 21 -8.20 -28.98 8.74
C PRO A 21 -8.00 -27.48 8.44
N PRO A 22 -8.20 -26.60 9.43
CA PRO A 22 -7.80 -25.20 9.33
C PRO A 22 -6.28 -25.07 9.13
N TYR A 23 -5.86 -24.25 8.17
CA TYR A 23 -4.43 -23.98 7.90
C TYR A 23 -3.88 -22.78 8.69
N PHE A 24 -4.77 -21.93 9.22
CA PHE A 24 -4.42 -20.71 9.95
C PHE A 24 -5.24 -20.62 11.24
N GLU A 25 -4.74 -19.85 12.20
CA GLU A 25 -5.44 -19.55 13.44
C GLU A 25 -6.74 -18.78 13.18
N LYS A 26 -7.71 -18.87 14.11
CA LYS A 26 -9.03 -18.25 13.93
C LYS A 26 -9.01 -16.72 13.89
N ASP A 27 -8.00 -16.12 14.50
CA ASP A 27 -7.77 -14.68 14.57
C ASP A 27 -6.78 -14.18 13.50
N ALA A 28 -6.20 -15.09 12.71
CA ALA A 28 -5.33 -14.72 11.59
C ALA A 28 -6.16 -14.07 10.48
N LEU A 29 -6.10 -12.75 10.40
CA LEU A 29 -6.80 -11.96 9.38
C LEU A 29 -6.07 -11.98 8.03
N THR A 30 -4.74 -12.12 8.03
CA THR A 30 -3.88 -12.04 6.85
C THR A 30 -2.48 -12.62 7.13
N ASP A 31 -1.78 -13.07 6.08
CA ASP A 31 -0.38 -13.48 6.09
C ASP A 31 0.59 -12.31 5.84
N LYS A 32 0.07 -11.11 5.53
CA LYS A 32 0.89 -9.97 5.10
C LYS A 32 1.47 -9.19 6.28
N PRO A 33 2.73 -8.73 6.19
CA PRO A 33 3.35 -7.93 7.25
C PRO A 33 2.74 -6.52 7.32
N ALA A 34 2.84 -5.86 8.48
CA ALA A 34 2.35 -4.48 8.67
C ALA A 34 2.85 -3.48 7.60
N ARG A 35 4.11 -3.64 7.17
CA ARG A 35 4.72 -2.81 6.11
C ARG A 35 3.99 -2.92 4.77
N PHE A 36 3.46 -4.09 4.44
CA PHE A 36 2.69 -4.30 3.21
C PHE A 36 1.43 -3.43 3.21
N PHE A 37 0.67 -3.43 4.31
CA PHE A 37 -0.54 -2.60 4.42
C PHE A 37 -0.23 -1.11 4.33
N VAL A 38 0.86 -0.66 4.95
CA VAL A 38 1.31 0.74 4.82
C VAL A 38 1.61 1.08 3.36
N THR A 39 2.37 0.23 2.65
CA THR A 39 2.67 0.38 1.22
C THR A 39 1.38 0.46 0.40
N GLU A 40 0.47 -0.50 0.56
CA GLU A 40 -0.77 -0.58 -0.21
C GLU A 40 -1.75 0.56 0.10
N ILE A 41 -1.88 0.99 1.37
CA ILE A 41 -2.71 2.14 1.72
C ILE A 41 -2.19 3.41 1.04
N ILE A 42 -0.87 3.64 1.03
CA ILE A 42 -0.29 4.80 0.34
C ILE A 42 -0.52 4.70 -1.18
N ARG A 43 -0.32 3.52 -1.78
CA ARG A 43 -0.56 3.28 -3.21
C ARG A 43 -2.02 3.46 -3.61
N GLU A 44 -2.96 2.99 -2.80
CA GLU A 44 -4.40 3.22 -2.98
C GLU A 44 -4.70 4.73 -3.01
N LYS A 45 -4.12 5.50 -2.06
CA LYS A 45 -4.34 6.96 -2.06
C LYS A 45 -3.69 7.64 -3.27
N ALA A 46 -2.55 7.14 -3.73
CA ALA A 46 -1.93 7.61 -4.95
C ALA A 46 -2.85 7.38 -6.17
N LEU A 47 -3.46 6.19 -6.29
CA LEU A 47 -4.44 5.86 -7.33
C LEU A 47 -5.68 6.78 -7.31
N LEU A 48 -6.11 7.21 -6.13
CA LEU A 48 -7.28 8.08 -5.97
C LEU A 48 -7.01 9.54 -6.34
N ILE A 49 -5.79 10.06 -6.12
CA ILE A 49 -5.51 11.50 -6.24
C ILE A 49 -4.72 11.87 -7.49
N TYR A 50 -3.88 10.97 -8.01
CA TYR A 50 -3.12 11.21 -9.23
C TYR A 50 -3.90 10.72 -10.44
N GLN A 51 -3.59 11.28 -11.61
CA GLN A 51 -4.31 11.00 -12.86
C GLN A 51 -3.38 10.50 -13.94
N LYS A 52 -3.98 10.05 -15.05
CA LYS A 52 -3.28 9.56 -16.25
C LYS A 52 -2.35 8.41 -15.87
N GLU A 53 -1.10 8.43 -16.35
CA GLU A 53 -0.12 7.37 -16.16
C GLU A 53 0.57 7.39 -14.79
N VAL A 54 0.54 8.54 -14.10
CA VAL A 54 1.29 8.77 -12.85
C VAL A 54 1.01 7.73 -11.77
N PRO A 55 -0.25 7.44 -11.38
CA PRO A 55 -0.49 6.49 -10.30
C PRO A 55 0.02 5.06 -10.61
N TYR A 56 0.05 4.67 -11.90
CA TYR A 56 0.53 3.36 -12.34
C TYR A 56 2.06 3.26 -12.45
N SER A 57 2.76 4.39 -12.29
CA SER A 57 4.23 4.46 -12.27
C SER A 57 4.80 4.56 -10.85
N ILE A 58 3.93 4.57 -9.84
CA ILE A 58 4.31 4.71 -8.43
C ILE A 58 4.61 3.34 -7.83
N GLU A 59 5.68 3.29 -7.04
CA GLU A 59 5.92 2.26 -6.03
C GLU A 59 6.12 2.90 -4.64
N VAL A 60 5.78 2.18 -3.57
CA VAL A 60 6.00 2.64 -2.19
C VAL A 60 6.80 1.62 -1.41
N VAL A 61 7.95 2.06 -0.90
CA VAL A 61 8.82 1.25 -0.05
C VAL A 61 8.84 1.83 1.36
N VAL A 62 8.48 1.02 2.36
CA VAL A 62 8.61 1.38 3.78
C VAL A 62 10.02 1.07 4.25
N GLU A 63 10.85 2.10 4.39
CA GLU A 63 12.23 1.98 4.87
C GLU A 63 12.25 1.77 6.40
N GLU A 64 11.43 2.53 7.13
CA GLU A 64 11.40 2.51 8.59
C GLU A 64 9.96 2.31 9.07
N PHE A 65 9.78 1.35 9.98
CA PHE A 65 8.56 1.15 10.75
C PHE A 65 8.98 0.92 12.19
N LYS A 66 8.80 1.95 13.03
CA LYS A 66 9.09 1.89 14.46
C LYS A 66 7.79 2.08 15.23
N GLU A 67 7.40 1.04 15.94
CA GLU A 67 6.25 1.08 16.82
C GLU A 67 6.69 1.41 18.25
N GLU A 68 6.22 2.54 18.76
CA GLU A 68 6.35 2.96 20.15
C GLU A 68 4.99 2.77 20.85
N SER A 69 4.92 3.01 22.17
CA SER A 69 3.72 2.73 22.98
C SER A 69 2.42 3.35 22.42
N ASN A 70 2.48 4.61 21.97
CA ASN A 70 1.30 5.38 21.51
C ASN A 70 1.45 5.94 20.09
N LEU A 71 2.55 5.64 19.40
CA LEU A 71 2.90 6.24 18.11
C LEU A 71 3.59 5.22 17.21
N ILE A 72 3.21 5.19 15.94
CA ILE A 72 3.97 4.49 14.90
C ILE A 72 4.70 5.54 14.07
N ARG A 73 6.03 5.44 13.99
CA ARG A 73 6.86 6.26 13.11
C ARG A 73 7.16 5.48 11.84
N ILE A 74 6.76 6.05 10.71
CA ILE A 74 6.89 5.43 9.40
C ILE A 74 7.67 6.36 8.48
N ARG A 75 8.71 5.82 7.86
CA ARG A 75 9.41 6.44 6.74
C ARG A 75 9.16 5.63 5.49
N ALA A 76 8.60 6.25 4.47
CA ALA A 76 8.35 5.60 3.19
C ALA A 76 8.85 6.44 2.01
N VAL A 77 9.29 5.76 0.97
CA VAL A 77 9.73 6.34 -0.29
C VAL A 77 8.69 6.02 -1.35
N VAL A 78 8.12 7.07 -1.94
CA VAL A 78 7.31 7.02 -3.15
C VAL A 78 8.26 7.08 -4.34
N MET A 79 8.46 5.96 -5.02
CA MET A 79 9.28 5.87 -6.22
C MET A 79 8.44 6.17 -7.46
N VAL A 80 9.02 6.87 -8.42
CA VAL A 80 8.46 7.15 -9.75
C VAL A 80 9.51 6.88 -10.82
N GLU A 81 9.12 6.76 -12.08
CA GLU A 81 10.06 6.44 -13.15
C GLU A 81 10.76 7.65 -13.76
N ARG A 82 10.13 8.83 -13.71
CA ARG A 82 10.62 10.05 -14.40
C ARG A 82 10.58 11.28 -13.50
N ASP A 83 11.47 12.23 -13.75
CA ASP A 83 11.52 13.51 -13.03
C ASP A 83 10.24 14.34 -13.19
N SER A 84 9.59 14.27 -14.35
CA SER A 84 8.29 14.92 -14.58
C SER A 84 7.20 14.38 -13.63
N GLN A 85 7.16 13.06 -13.43
CA GLN A 85 6.24 12.41 -12.49
C GLN A 85 6.58 12.81 -11.05
N LYS A 86 7.86 12.90 -10.69
CA LYS A 86 8.27 13.38 -9.36
C LYS A 86 7.73 14.79 -9.09
N GLY A 87 7.80 15.68 -10.07
CA GLY A 87 7.20 17.01 -9.99
C GLY A 87 5.69 16.98 -9.71
N ILE A 88 4.95 16.07 -10.39
CA ILE A 88 3.50 15.90 -10.21
C ILE A 88 3.17 15.32 -8.82
N VAL A 89 3.92 14.32 -8.36
CA VAL A 89 3.73 13.67 -7.06
C VAL A 89 3.97 14.66 -5.93
N ILE A 90 5.01 15.48 -6.02
CA ILE A 90 5.30 16.55 -5.05
C ILE A 90 4.23 17.63 -5.13
N GLY A 91 3.91 18.09 -6.34
CA GLY A 91 3.00 19.20 -6.59
C GLY A 91 3.58 20.57 -6.20
N HIS A 92 2.84 21.63 -6.51
CA HIS A 92 3.27 22.99 -6.19
C HIS A 92 3.47 23.14 -4.67
N LYS A 93 4.68 23.54 -4.26
CA LYS A 93 5.08 23.68 -2.84
C LYS A 93 4.81 22.44 -1.97
N GLY A 94 4.80 21.24 -2.56
CA GLY A 94 4.57 19.98 -1.82
C GLY A 94 3.10 19.70 -1.48
N GLU A 95 2.15 20.48 -2.01
CA GLU A 95 0.73 20.36 -1.67
C GLU A 95 0.15 18.98 -1.99
N SER A 96 0.53 18.41 -3.15
CA SER A 96 0.04 17.12 -3.60
C SER A 96 0.56 15.98 -2.73
N LEU A 97 1.86 15.99 -2.40
CA LEU A 97 2.47 15.00 -1.50
C LEU A 97 1.91 15.11 -0.07
N LYS A 98 1.65 16.34 0.40
CA LYS A 98 0.99 16.57 1.70
C LYS A 98 -0.42 15.98 1.71
N ARG A 99 -1.19 16.13 0.63
CA ARG A 99 -2.51 15.53 0.48
C ARG A 99 -2.43 14.01 0.52
N LEU A 100 -1.52 13.41 -0.26
CA LEU A 100 -1.25 11.96 -0.24
C LEU A 100 -0.97 11.46 1.18
N GLY A 101 0.04 12.04 1.83
CA GLY A 101 0.45 11.64 3.17
C GLY A 101 -0.64 11.85 4.21
N THR A 102 -1.45 12.91 4.11
CA THR A 102 -2.55 13.16 5.04
C THR A 102 -3.65 12.10 4.92
N MET A 103 -4.02 11.74 3.69
CA MET A 103 -5.04 10.71 3.45
C MET A 103 -4.53 9.34 3.89
N ALA A 104 -3.32 8.96 3.48
CA ALA A 104 -2.73 7.68 3.85
C ALA A 104 -2.55 7.56 5.37
N ARG A 105 -2.03 8.60 6.04
CA ARG A 105 -1.85 8.60 7.49
C ARG A 105 -3.16 8.36 8.24
N LYS A 106 -4.26 8.99 7.84
CA LYS A 106 -5.57 8.78 8.49
C LYS A 106 -6.06 7.33 8.36
N ASP A 107 -5.78 6.69 7.24
CA ASP A 107 -6.19 5.30 6.98
C ASP A 107 -5.29 4.33 7.74
N ILE A 108 -3.99 4.59 7.79
CA ILE A 108 -3.03 3.83 8.60
C ILE A 108 -3.38 3.97 10.10
N GLU A 109 -3.73 5.16 10.59
CA GLU A 109 -4.15 5.35 11.99
C GLU A 109 -5.41 4.55 12.33
N ARG A 110 -6.36 4.47 11.39
CA ARG A 110 -7.57 3.66 11.56
C ARG A 110 -7.27 2.16 11.51
N PHE A 111 -6.37 1.75 10.64
CA PHE A 111 -5.99 0.34 10.48
C PHE A 111 -5.22 -0.21 11.69
N PHE A 112 -4.29 0.58 12.25
CA PHE A 112 -3.48 0.16 13.41
C PHE A 112 -4.04 0.64 14.76
N GLU A 113 -5.15 1.38 14.75
CA GLU A 113 -5.77 1.97 15.95
C GLU A 113 -4.78 2.77 16.84
N LYS A 114 -3.77 3.39 16.22
CA LYS A 114 -2.68 4.12 16.89
C LYS A 114 -2.35 5.40 16.14
N LYS A 115 -1.79 6.41 16.82
CA LYS A 115 -1.29 7.62 16.14
C LYS A 115 -0.13 7.28 15.22
N VAL A 116 -0.05 7.97 14.09
CA VAL A 116 0.98 7.72 13.08
C VAL A 116 1.70 9.01 12.73
N PHE A 117 3.04 8.96 12.78
CA PHE A 117 3.90 9.95 12.14
C PHE A 117 4.41 9.37 10.82
N LEU A 118 3.84 9.84 9.70
CA LEU A 118 4.19 9.38 8.36
C LEU A 118 5.08 10.41 7.66
N GLN A 119 6.31 10.00 7.33
CA GLN A 119 7.23 10.79 6.53
C GLN A 119 7.36 10.16 5.13
N LEU A 120 7.05 10.95 4.09
CA LEU A 120 7.14 10.54 2.70
C LEU A 120 8.27 11.27 1.98
N TYR A 121 9.04 10.53 1.20
CA TYR A 121 10.03 11.05 0.26
C TYR A 121 9.68 10.64 -1.17
N VAL A 122 10.07 11.43 -2.16
CA VAL A 122 9.86 11.09 -3.58
C VAL A 122 11.20 10.89 -4.28
N LYS A 123 11.42 9.68 -4.79
CA LYS A 123 12.64 9.28 -5.49
C LYS A 123 12.32 8.91 -6.94
N VAL A 124 13.20 9.29 -7.88
CA VAL A 124 13.13 8.78 -9.25
C VAL A 124 13.98 7.52 -9.33
N GLU A 125 13.38 6.45 -9.84
CA GLU A 125 14.00 5.15 -10.04
C GLU A 125 13.66 4.70 -11.46
N LYS A 126 14.55 5.01 -12.41
CA LYS A 126 14.27 4.88 -13.84
C LYS A 126 13.97 3.44 -14.23
N ASP A 127 12.94 3.25 -15.07
CA ASP A 127 12.54 1.97 -15.65
C ASP A 127 12.50 0.80 -14.66
N TRP A 128 12.10 1.05 -13.41
CA TRP A 128 12.11 0.04 -12.36
C TRP A 128 11.17 -1.14 -12.68
N ARG A 129 10.07 -0.88 -13.40
CA ARG A 129 9.12 -1.92 -13.83
C ARG A 129 9.72 -2.94 -14.81
N ASN A 130 10.81 -2.58 -15.50
CA ASN A 130 11.51 -3.46 -16.44
C ASN A 130 12.72 -4.16 -15.81
N ARG A 131 13.00 -3.91 -14.52
CA ARG A 131 14.16 -4.45 -13.83
C ARG A 131 13.75 -5.59 -12.90
N ASP A 132 14.13 -6.81 -13.28
CA ASP A 132 13.77 -8.04 -12.58
C ASP A 132 14.16 -8.05 -11.09
N ASN A 133 15.33 -7.52 -10.75
CA ASN A 133 15.77 -7.40 -9.36
C ASN A 133 14.88 -6.47 -8.53
N MET A 134 14.38 -5.38 -9.14
CA MET A 134 13.48 -4.42 -8.50
C MET A 134 12.09 -5.05 -8.32
N LEU A 135 11.59 -5.74 -9.35
CA LEU A 135 10.31 -6.45 -9.27
C LEU A 135 10.32 -7.51 -8.16
N LYS A 136 11.41 -8.27 -8.01
CA LYS A 136 11.61 -9.18 -6.88
C LYS A 136 11.60 -8.44 -5.55
N THR A 137 12.37 -7.35 -5.45
CA THR A 137 12.47 -6.54 -4.21
C THR A 137 11.12 -5.96 -3.78
N PHE A 138 10.26 -5.61 -4.74
CA PHE A 138 8.91 -5.07 -4.47
C PHE A 138 7.84 -6.16 -4.27
N GLY A 139 8.20 -7.44 -4.37
CA GLY A 139 7.27 -8.55 -4.18
C GLY A 139 6.36 -8.84 -5.38
N TYR A 140 6.71 -8.34 -6.57
CA TYR A 140 5.97 -8.62 -7.82
C TYR A 140 6.42 -9.89 -8.53
N LYS A 141 7.53 -10.49 -8.11
CA LYS A 141 7.90 -11.84 -8.51
C LYS A 141 7.98 -12.71 -7.25
N LEU A 142 7.30 -13.86 -7.32
CA LEU A 142 7.54 -14.95 -6.39
C LEU A 142 8.92 -15.53 -6.71
N ASP A 143 9.68 -15.87 -5.67
CA ASP A 143 10.92 -16.64 -5.83
C ASP A 143 10.64 -18.07 -6.29
#